data_AF-A0A3N5IK98-F1
#
_entry.id   AF-A0A3N5IK98-F1
#
_cell.length_a   1.000
_cell.length_b   1.000
_cell.length_c   1.000
_cell.angle_alpha   90.00
_cell.angle_beta   90.00
_cell.angle_gamma   90.00
#
_symmetry.space_group_name_H-M   'P 1'
#
loop_
_entity.id
_entity.type
_entity.pdbx_description
1 polymer ?
#
loop_
_entity_poly.entity_id
_entity_poly.type
_entity_poly.pdbx_seq_one_letter_code
_entity_poly.pdbx_strand_id
1 'polypeptide(L)'
;MAKAFMSCLKKRNLIQEVTTDRETLIKFGREYLNQGRWLEALEFFERAPDPEGLQTLKKRGLEEGDPFLYKQACRFLTENPDPAEWKLIGETALSQGRWHQALTAFKALADETKIQEIEQLIADPKKNDHE
;
A
#
# COMPACT_ATOMS: atom_id res chain seq x y z
N MET A 1 -3.03 -30.33 -6.74
CA MET A 1 -4.33 -30.06 -6.10
C MET A 1 -4.84 -28.72 -6.60
N ALA A 2 -5.97 -28.70 -7.32
CA ALA A 2 -6.52 -27.48 -7.88
C ALA A 2 -7.07 -26.58 -6.76
N LYS A 3 -6.39 -25.46 -6.47
CA LYS A 3 -6.92 -24.39 -5.59
C LYS A 3 -8.18 -23.85 -6.26
N ALA A 4 -9.35 -24.21 -5.73
CA ALA A 4 -10.62 -23.73 -6.23
C ALA A 4 -10.69 -22.21 -6.04
N PHE A 5 -10.52 -21.52 -7.16
CA PHE A 5 -10.60 -20.07 -7.33
C PHE A 5 -11.98 -19.60 -6.86
N MET A 6 -12.05 -18.70 -5.88
CA MET A 6 -13.32 -18.03 -5.58
C MET A 6 -13.66 -17.12 -6.75
N SER A 7 -14.78 -17.41 -7.42
CA SER A 7 -15.26 -16.60 -8.55
C SER A 7 -15.66 -15.20 -8.08
N CYS A 8 -15.58 -14.21 -8.98
CA CYS A 8 -16.02 -12.84 -8.70
C CYS A 8 -17.47 -12.77 -8.18
N LEU A 9 -18.32 -13.70 -8.59
CA LEU A 9 -19.70 -13.84 -8.09
C LEU A 9 -19.75 -14.28 -6.62
N LYS A 10 -18.85 -15.17 -6.20
CA LYS A 10 -18.75 -15.61 -4.81
C LYS A 10 -18.18 -14.50 -3.91
N LYS A 11 -17.21 -13.71 -4.42
CA LYS A 11 -16.75 -12.46 -3.76
C LYS A 11 -17.90 -11.46 -3.59
N ARG A 12 -18.70 -11.25 -4.64
CA ARG A 12 -19.85 -10.32 -4.59
C ARG A 12 -20.94 -10.76 -3.62
N ASN A 13 -21.27 -12.06 -3.60
CA ASN A 13 -22.29 -12.58 -2.68
C ASN A 13 -21.83 -12.55 -1.22
N LEU A 14 -20.55 -12.81 -0.92
CA LEU A 14 -20.02 -12.67 0.44
C LEU A 14 -20.08 -11.22 0.95
N ILE A 15 -19.85 -10.24 0.06
CA ILE A 15 -19.94 -8.82 0.39
C ILE A 15 -21.40 -8.35 0.56
N GLN A 16 -22.37 -9.05 -0.06
CA GLN A 16 -23.80 -8.69 -0.03
C GLN A 16 -24.64 -9.49 0.97
N GLU A 17 -24.20 -10.66 1.43
CA GLU A 17 -24.89 -11.41 2.48
C GLU A 17 -24.65 -10.75 3.85
N VAL A 18 -25.77 -10.29 4.40
CA VAL A 18 -25.99 -9.38 5.55
C VAL A 18 -25.47 -9.89 6.90
N THR A 19 -24.62 -10.92 6.95
CA THR A 19 -24.07 -11.47 8.21
C THR A 19 -22.65 -12.03 8.06
N THR A 20 -21.79 -11.41 7.25
CA THR A 20 -20.36 -11.78 7.37
C THR A 20 -19.84 -11.29 8.71
N ASP A 21 -19.57 -12.23 9.61
CA ASP A 21 -19.03 -11.95 10.93
C ASP A 21 -17.66 -11.26 10.79
N ARG A 22 -17.39 -10.33 11.71
CA ARG A 22 -16.14 -9.56 11.74
C ARG A 22 -14.91 -10.47 11.68
N GLU A 23 -14.97 -11.64 12.33
CA GLU A 23 -13.85 -12.59 12.37
C GLU A 23 -13.59 -13.22 11.00
N THR A 24 -14.63 -13.57 10.24
CA THR A 24 -14.49 -14.06 8.86
C THR A 24 -13.87 -13.01 7.94
N LEU A 25 -14.27 -11.73 8.06
CA LEU A 25 -13.65 -10.64 7.28
C LEU A 25 -12.16 -10.49 7.62
N ILE A 26 -11.80 -10.52 8.91
CA ILE A 26 -10.40 -10.46 9.36
C ILE A 26 -9.61 -11.66 8.83
N LYS A 27 -10.19 -12.87 8.90
CA LYS A 27 -9.57 -14.10 8.40
C LYS A 27 -9.26 -14.00 6.91
N PHE A 28 -10.20 -13.50 6.10
CA PHE A 28 -9.95 -13.28 4.68
C PHE A 28 -8.88 -12.21 4.45
N GLY A 29 -8.93 -11.09 5.18
CA GLY A 29 -7.90 -10.05 5.10
C GLY A 29 -6.50 -10.60 5.37
N ARG A 30 -6.34 -11.41 6.42
CA ARG A 30 -5.07 -12.09 6.75
C ARG A 30 -4.64 -13.10 5.69
N GLU A 31 -5.56 -13.85 5.10
CA GLU A 31 -5.23 -14.78 4.02
C GLU A 31 -4.71 -14.04 2.78
N TYR A 32 -5.34 -12.93 2.39
CA TYR A 32 -4.84 -12.10 1.29
C TYR A 32 -3.49 -11.46 1.61
N LEU A 33 -3.30 -11.01 2.86
CA LEU A 33 -2.03 -10.48 3.34
C LEU A 33 -0.90 -11.51 3.19
N ASN A 34 -1.13 -12.75 3.62
CA ASN A 34 -0.17 -13.86 3.51
C ASN A 34 0.15 -14.25 2.06
N GLN A 35 -0.76 -13.96 1.12
CA GLN A 35 -0.55 -14.21 -0.30
C GLN A 35 0.14 -13.04 -1.03
N GLY A 36 0.52 -11.97 -0.32
CA GLY A 36 1.09 -10.77 -0.93
C GLY A 36 0.05 -9.88 -1.64
N ARG A 37 -1.24 -10.13 -1.44
CA ARG A 37 -2.35 -9.41 -2.07
C ARG A 37 -2.81 -8.27 -1.16
N TRP A 38 -1.95 -7.27 -1.03
CA TRP A 38 -2.06 -6.23 -0.02
C TRP A 38 -3.27 -5.31 -0.20
N LEU A 39 -3.60 -4.94 -1.44
CA LEU A 39 -4.75 -4.10 -1.74
C LEU A 39 -6.06 -4.81 -1.38
N GLU A 40 -6.16 -6.10 -1.69
CA GLU A 40 -7.32 -6.89 -1.31
C GLU A 40 -7.40 -7.06 0.21
N ALA A 41 -6.28 -7.32 0.90
CA ALA A 41 -6.25 -7.37 2.36
C ALA A 41 -6.77 -6.06 2.98
N LEU A 42 -6.37 -4.92 2.42
CA LEU A 42 -6.80 -3.59 2.85
C LEU A 42 -8.33 -3.40 2.70
N GLU A 43 -8.95 -3.87 1.62
CA GLU A 43 -10.42 -3.84 1.43
C GLU A 43 -11.19 -4.59 2.52
N PHE A 44 -10.61 -5.66 3.07
CA PHE A 44 -11.19 -6.42 4.18
C PHE A 44 -10.98 -5.69 5.51
N PHE A 45 -9.78 -5.17 5.75
CA PHE A 45 -9.47 -4.45 6.98
C PHE A 45 -10.19 -3.10 7.10
N GLU A 46 -10.55 -2.47 5.98
CA GLU A 46 -11.43 -1.30 5.95
C GLU A 46 -12.81 -1.61 6.55
N ARG A 47 -13.35 -2.80 6.27
CA ARG A 47 -14.66 -3.25 6.77
C ARG A 47 -14.59 -3.84 8.17
N ALA A 48 -13.49 -4.52 8.49
CA ALA A 48 -13.25 -5.15 9.77
C ALA A 48 -11.79 -4.91 10.21
N PRO A 49 -11.53 -3.87 11.01
CA PRO A 49 -10.17 -3.52 11.41
C PRO A 49 -9.49 -4.65 12.19
N ASP A 50 -8.30 -5.02 11.68
CA ASP A 50 -7.33 -5.93 12.31
C ASP A 50 -6.02 -5.17 12.52
N PRO A 51 -5.74 -4.69 13.75
CA PRO A 51 -4.55 -3.88 14.02
C PRO A 51 -3.24 -4.58 13.62
N GLU A 52 -3.15 -5.89 13.82
CA GLU A 52 -1.94 -6.67 13.49
C GLU A 52 -1.71 -6.75 11.97
N GLY A 53 -2.77 -7.04 11.21
CA GLY A 53 -2.73 -7.03 9.75
C GLY A 53 -2.43 -5.65 9.18
N LEU A 54 -3.02 -4.60 9.74
CA LEU A 54 -2.76 -3.21 9.35
C LEU A 54 -1.31 -2.77 9.67
N GLN A 55 -0.75 -3.16 10.82
CA GLN A 55 0.67 -2.92 11.14
C GLN A 55 1.59 -3.62 10.14
N THR A 56 1.23 -4.83 9.71
CA THR A 56 1.98 -5.54 8.67
C THR A 56 1.92 -4.80 7.33
N LEU A 57 0.73 -4.31 6.93
CA LEU A 57 0.59 -3.48 5.72
C LEU A 57 1.37 -2.17 5.80
N LYS A 58 1.39 -1.52 6.97
CA LYS A 58 2.19 -0.31 7.22
C LYS A 58 3.68 -0.59 6.96
N LYS A 59 4.21 -1.67 7.56
CA LYS A 59 5.60 -2.11 7.36
C LYS A 59 5.90 -2.44 5.89
N ARG A 60 4.98 -3.12 5.21
CA ARG A 60 5.11 -3.40 3.77
C ARG A 60 5.15 -2.12 2.94
N GLY A 61 4.31 -1.14 3.23
CA GLY A 61 4.37 0.17 2.57
C GLY A 61 5.73 0.86 2.73
N LEU A 62 6.38 0.70 3.89
CA LEU A 62 7.74 1.19 4.12
C LEU A 62 8.80 0.42 3.32
N GLU A 63 8.82 -0.91 3.46
CA GLU A 63 9.77 -1.81 2.80
C GLU A 63 9.70 -1.71 1.27
N GLU A 64 8.47 -1.64 0.75
CA GLU A 64 8.18 -1.61 -0.67
C GLU A 64 8.06 -0.18 -1.18
N GLY A 65 8.39 0.86 -0.42
CA GLY A 65 8.26 2.26 -0.87
C GLY A 65 6.89 2.61 -1.47
N ASP A 66 5.80 2.01 -0.98
CA ASP A 66 4.43 2.27 -1.44
C ASP A 66 3.74 3.29 -0.52
N PRO A 67 3.69 4.58 -0.93
CA PRO A 67 3.08 5.64 -0.14
C PRO A 67 1.57 5.46 0.04
N PHE A 68 0.89 4.81 -0.90
CA PHE A 68 -0.55 4.59 -0.81
C PHE A 68 -0.85 3.55 0.27
N LEU A 69 -0.15 2.41 0.22
CA LEU A 69 -0.35 1.34 1.19
C LEU A 69 -0.05 1.80 2.62
N TYR A 70 1.08 2.49 2.81
CA TYR A 70 1.47 3.07 4.10
C TYR A 70 0.42 4.07 4.62
N LYS A 71 0.01 5.04 3.79
CA LYS A 71 -0.98 6.05 4.19
C LYS A 71 -2.31 5.43 4.59
N GLN A 72 -2.78 4.43 3.87
CA GLN A 72 -4.04 3.76 4.18
C GLN A 72 -3.94 2.96 5.48
N ALA A 73 -2.84 2.25 5.70
CA ALA A 73 -2.60 1.54 6.95
C ALA A 73 -2.60 2.49 8.16
N CYS A 74 -1.88 3.62 8.08
CA CYS A 74 -1.88 4.64 9.15
C CYS A 74 -3.27 5.20 9.40
N ARG A 75 -4.06 5.48 8.33
CA ARG A 75 -5.44 5.95 8.45
C ARG A 75 -6.31 4.99 9.26
N PHE A 76 -6.25 3.70 8.96
CA PHE A 76 -7.06 2.69 9.66
C PHE A 76 -6.55 2.38 11.06
N LEU A 77 -5.25 2.56 11.32
CA LEU A 77 -4.66 2.48 12.66
C LEU A 77 -4.89 3.75 13.49
N THR A 78 -5.48 4.80 12.91
CA THR A 78 -5.59 6.15 13.52
C THR A 78 -4.25 6.70 13.99
N GLU A 79 -3.17 6.34 13.27
CA GLU A 79 -1.82 6.82 13.51
C GLU A 79 -1.52 8.01 12.59
N ASN A 80 -0.78 8.99 13.13
CA ASN A 80 -0.25 10.06 12.30
C ASN A 80 0.97 9.54 11.52
N PRO A 81 1.02 9.73 10.20
CA PRO A 81 2.18 9.34 9.43
C PRO A 81 3.44 10.09 9.87
N ASP A 82 4.53 9.38 10.15
CA ASP A 82 5.81 9.97 10.53
C ASP A 82 6.51 10.55 9.28
N PRO A 83 6.96 11.82 9.30
CA PRO A 83 7.78 12.39 8.24
C PRO A 83 9.05 11.58 7.92
N ALA A 84 9.69 10.96 8.91
CA ALA A 84 10.87 10.12 8.69
C ALA A 84 10.52 8.85 7.89
N GLU A 85 9.39 8.23 8.19
CA GLU A 85 8.85 7.07 7.48
C GLU A 85 8.48 7.45 6.02
N TRP A 86 7.85 8.61 5.80
CA TRP A 86 7.57 9.13 4.45
C TRP A 86 8.83 9.38 3.63
N LYS A 87 9.90 9.87 4.26
CA LYS A 87 11.18 10.09 3.59
C LYS A 87 11.77 8.76 3.11
N LEU A 88 11.76 7.75 3.98
CA LEU A 88 12.24 6.40 3.65
C LEU A 88 11.43 5.78 2.50
N ILE A 89 10.11 5.95 2.49
CA ILE A 89 9.24 5.51 1.38
C ILE A 89 9.66 6.17 0.07
N GLY A 90 9.87 7.49 0.08
CA GLY A 90 10.30 8.25 -1.08
C GLY A 90 11.64 7.79 -1.62
N GLU A 91 12.63 7.61 -0.75
CA GLU A 91 13.97 7.13 -1.11
C GLU A 91 13.94 5.69 -1.66
N THR A 92 13.13 4.81 -1.05
CA THR A 92 12.95 3.42 -1.49
C THR A 92 12.24 3.35 -2.85
N ALA A 93 11.24 4.19 -3.08
CA ALA A 93 10.58 4.28 -4.38
C ALA A 93 11.54 4.80 -5.47
N LEU A 94 12.41 5.77 -5.14
CA LEU A 94 13.41 6.29 -6.08
C LEU A 94 14.44 5.25 -6.48
N SER A 95 15.01 4.52 -5.51
CA SER A 95 16.02 3.51 -5.79
C SER A 95 15.49 2.36 -6.67
N GLN A 96 14.18 2.14 -6.65
CA GLN A 96 13.49 1.17 -7.49
C GLN A 96 12.94 1.77 -8.81
N GLY A 97 13.22 3.03 -9.11
CA GLY A 97 12.76 3.71 -10.33
C GLY A 97 11.24 3.97 -10.37
N ARG A 98 10.55 3.93 -9.22
CA ARG A 98 9.10 4.19 -9.11
C ARG A 98 8.85 5.68 -8.83
N TRP A 99 9.20 6.51 -9.81
CA TRP A 99 9.19 7.97 -9.71
C TRP A 99 7.88 8.58 -9.21
N HIS A 100 6.71 8.07 -9.65
CA HIS A 100 5.41 8.59 -9.21
C HIS A 100 5.11 8.32 -7.73
N GLN A 101 5.56 7.17 -7.21
CA GLN A 101 5.41 6.83 -5.80
C GLN A 101 6.35 7.70 -4.96
N ALA A 102 7.60 7.84 -5.40
CA ALA A 102 8.55 8.76 -4.77
C ALA A 102 8.02 10.19 -4.73
N LEU A 103 7.51 10.70 -5.87
CA LEU A 103 6.93 12.04 -5.98
C LEU A 103 5.78 12.24 -4.99
N THR A 104 4.92 11.23 -4.83
CA THR A 104 3.81 11.27 -3.86
C THR A 104 4.34 11.37 -2.43
N ALA A 105 5.41 10.65 -2.10
CA ALA A 105 6.02 10.69 -0.79
C ALA A 105 6.66 12.05 -0.48
N PHE A 106 7.46 12.61 -1.39
CA PHE A 106 8.09 13.92 -1.20
C PHE A 106 7.08 15.07 -1.26
N LYS A 107 5.97 14.94 -1.99
CA LYS A 107 4.83 15.87 -1.93
C LYS A 107 4.15 15.86 -0.55
N ALA A 108 4.04 14.70 0.09
CA ALA A 108 3.52 14.62 1.46
C ALA A 108 4.44 15.31 2.49
N LEU A 109 5.75 15.39 2.20
CA LEU A 109 6.75 16.09 3.01
C LEU A 109 6.92 17.57 2.66
N ALA A 110 6.31 18.04 1.56
CA ALA A 110 6.60 19.35 0.97
C ALA A 110 8.10 19.59 0.69
N ASP A 111 8.84 18.54 0.31
CA ASP A 111 10.25 18.66 -0.09
C ASP A 111 10.35 19.12 -1.55
N GLU A 112 10.33 20.43 -1.75
CA GLU A 112 10.35 21.05 -3.09
C GLU A 112 11.58 20.67 -3.90
N THR A 113 12.73 20.46 -3.25
CA THR A 113 13.98 20.11 -3.93
C THR A 113 13.87 18.73 -4.56
N LYS A 114 13.42 17.74 -3.77
CA LYS A 114 13.21 16.37 -4.25
C LYS A 114 12.08 16.28 -5.26
N ILE A 115 11.00 17.06 -5.09
CA ILE A 115 9.89 17.12 -6.05
C ILE A 115 10.40 17.56 -7.43
N GLN A 116 11.18 18.64 -7.49
CA GLN A 116 11.73 19.14 -8.76
C GLN A 116 12.71 18.15 -9.40
N GLU A 117 13.59 17.53 -8.61
CA GLU A 117 14.52 16.50 -9.09
C GLU A 117 13.76 15.36 -9.78
N ILE A 118 12.71 14.84 -9.13
CA ILE A 118 11.91 13.72 -9.64
C ILE A 118 11.09 14.13 -10.86
N GLU A 119 10.50 15.32 -10.87
CA GLU A 119 9.73 15.82 -12.01
C GLU A 119 10.63 15.99 -13.25
N GLN A 120 11.89 16.40 -13.08
CA GLN A 120 12.88 16.41 -14.17
C GLN A 120 13.21 15.00 -14.66
N LEU A 121 13.37 14.02 -13.75
CA LEU A 121 13.64 12.63 -14.12
C LEU A 121 12.47 11.98 -14.88
N ILE A 122 11.23 12.34 -14.52
CA ILE A 122 10.03 11.90 -15.25
C ILE A 122 9.97 12.54 -16.64
N ALA A 123 10.34 13.82 -16.76
CA ALA A 123 10.29 14.57 -18.01
C ALA A 123 11.39 14.18 -19.01
N ASP A 124 12.58 13.79 -18.52
CA ASP A 124 13.72 13.38 -19.35
C ASP A 124 14.30 12.03 -18.89
N PRO A 125 13.67 10.90 -19.27
CA PRO A 125 14.14 9.58 -18.87
C PRO A 125 15.51 9.20 -19.50
N LYS A 126 15.98 9.92 -20.54
CA LYS A 126 17.19 9.58 -21.29
C LYS A 126 18.50 10.01 -20.60
N LYS A 127 18.44 10.82 -19.54
CA LYS A 127 19.64 11.27 -18.82
C LYS A 127 20.22 10.25 -17.84
N ASN A 128 19.48 9.19 -17.52
CA ASN A 128 19.90 8.16 -16.55
C ASN A 128 20.45 6.87 -17.20
N ASP A 129 20.49 6.76 -18.53
CA ASP A 129 21.14 5.66 -19.25
C ASP A 129 22.66 5.91 -19.46
N HIS A 130 23.33 6.48 -18.47
CA HIS A 130 24.79 6.60 -18.44
C HIS A 130 25.33 5.84 -17.22
N GLU A 131 25.39 4.51 -17.31
CA GLU A 131 26.64 3.73 -17.41
C GLU A 131 26.35 2.23 -17.60
#